data_AF-A0A183UZ35-F1
#
_entry.id   AF-A0A183UZ35-F1
#
_cell.length_a   1.000
_cell.length_b   1.000
_cell.length_c   1.000
_cell.angle_alpha   90.00
_cell.angle_beta   90.00
_cell.angle_gamma   90.00
#
_symmetry.space_group_name_H-M   'P 1'
#
loop_
_entity.id
_entity.type
_entity.pdbx_description
1 polymer ?
#
loop_
_entity_poly.entity_id
_entity_poly.type
_entity_poly.pdbx_seq_one_letter_code
_entity_poly.pdbx_strand_id
1 'polypeptide(L)'
;MKRGIAERYTWSYLAQMRWEILQNTWVLRHVFAPEPTPPGQMQRRPEELPNLMKYEVVDFESKHPAGPLKVILLEDVEGVGQQFDVLGVNRKLARTDLLLSRKAVYASPFDLQYYAAVKEQRREELASRVRIPYDYLLVGRHLLKMVVPIHVSMDNPWTIESSMIRCSLRQAGVDIVDDAIFVDSEKISGPNFEMEARLIRFYVVVCKQYVVPMLGRISHISADDSKQVLYPEASKLPTEKELAKYGISVEEPYYHKTPEIGQDFDVFAFMKTRRQGANNE
;
A
#
# COMPACT_ATOMS: atom_id res chain seq x y z
N MET A 1 52.96 10.26 6.55
CA MET A 1 52.86 8.78 6.57
C MET A 1 52.46 8.39 7.99
N LYS A 2 51.19 8.31 8.40
CA LYS A 2 50.09 7.39 8.01
C LYS A 2 50.46 5.91 8.11
N ARG A 3 50.01 5.27 9.20
CA ARG A 3 49.43 3.91 9.38
C ARG A 3 49.46 3.61 10.89
N GLY A 4 48.41 3.16 11.57
CA GLY A 4 47.08 2.75 11.14
C GLY A 4 46.12 2.85 12.33
N ILE A 5 44.91 3.32 12.00
CA ILE A 5 43.72 3.29 12.84
C ILE A 5 43.10 1.91 12.63
N ALA A 6 42.95 1.15 13.70
CA ALA A 6 42.11 -0.05 13.76
C ALA A 6 41.78 -0.27 15.24
N GLU A 7 40.55 -0.52 15.70
CA GLU A 7 39.25 -0.67 15.09
C GLU A 7 38.28 -0.39 16.25
N ARG A 8 37.45 0.65 16.12
CA ARG A 8 36.27 0.80 16.98
C ARG A 8 35.29 -0.27 16.52
N TYR A 9 35.24 -1.39 17.24
CA TYR A 9 34.21 -2.38 17.01
C TYR A 9 32.84 -1.74 17.28
N THR A 10 32.07 -1.76 16.21
CA THR A 10 30.74 -1.22 16.01
C THR A 10 29.76 -1.71 17.06
N TRP A 11 29.18 -0.77 17.79
CA TRP A 11 27.85 -0.95 18.39
C TRP A 11 26.82 -0.99 17.26
N SER A 12 26.72 -2.13 16.58
CA SER A 12 25.72 -2.36 15.53
C SER A 12 25.03 -3.71 15.72
N TYR A 13 24.60 -3.98 16.95
CA TYR A 13 23.44 -4.81 17.18
C TYR A 13 22.46 -3.96 17.98
N LEU A 14 21.73 -3.10 17.28
CA LEU A 14 20.40 -2.68 17.71
C LEU A 14 19.52 -3.93 17.68
N ALA A 15 19.73 -4.83 18.64
CA ALA A 15 18.66 -5.66 19.13
C ALA A 15 17.65 -4.68 19.70
N GLN A 16 16.73 -4.26 18.85
CA GLN A 16 15.57 -3.49 19.22
C GLN A 16 14.84 -4.36 20.23
N MET A 17 15.15 -4.11 21.50
CA MET A 17 14.58 -4.77 22.67
C MET A 17 13.12 -4.37 22.64
N ARG A 18 12.35 -5.19 21.92
CA ARG A 18 10.92 -5.11 21.78
C ARG A 18 10.39 -5.48 23.15
N TRP A 19 10.29 -4.47 24.02
CA TRP A 19 9.48 -4.52 25.24
C TRP A 19 8.02 -4.62 24.81
N GLU A 20 7.65 -5.77 24.26
CA GLU A 20 6.30 -6.25 24.48
C GLU A 20 6.21 -6.46 25.99
N ILE A 21 5.52 -5.54 26.65
CA ILE A 21 5.04 -5.77 28.00
C ILE A 21 4.17 -7.03 27.89
N LEU A 22 4.78 -8.19 28.12
CA LEU A 22 4.11 -9.47 28.19
C LEU A 22 3.26 -9.42 29.46
N GLN A 23 2.05 -8.88 29.34
CA GLN A 23 1.02 -9.09 30.34
C GLN A 23 0.62 -10.56 30.26
N ASN A 24 1.34 -11.38 31.00
CA ASN A 24 1.08 -12.80 31.09
C ASN A 24 0.27 -13.03 32.37
N THR A 25 -1.05 -13.07 32.21
CA THR A 25 -1.93 -13.49 33.30
C THR A 25 -1.96 -15.02 33.36
N TRP A 26 -1.63 -15.56 34.54
CA TRP A 26 -1.66 -17.01 34.80
C TRP A 26 -2.84 -17.33 35.71
N VAL A 27 -3.69 -18.26 35.30
CA VAL A 27 -4.80 -18.76 36.11
C VAL A 27 -4.30 -19.99 36.85
N LEU A 28 -4.13 -19.84 38.16
CA LEU A 28 -3.61 -20.87 39.05
C LEU A 28 -4.74 -21.49 39.86
N ARG A 29 -4.64 -22.79 40.13
CA ARG A 29 -5.52 -23.50 41.08
C ARG A 29 -4.66 -24.10 42.19
N HIS A 30 -5.13 -23.99 43.43
CA HIS A 30 -4.49 -24.71 44.53
C HIS A 30 -4.51 -26.22 44.27
N VAL A 31 -3.36 -26.88 44.46
CA VAL A 31 -3.26 -28.34 44.38
C VAL A 31 -4.05 -29.00 45.51
N PHE A 32 -3.99 -28.40 46.70
CA PHE A 32 -4.72 -28.82 47.89
C PHE A 32 -5.80 -27.80 48.20
N ALA A 33 -7.07 -28.23 48.20
CA ALA A 33 -8.18 -27.35 48.54
C ALA A 33 -8.13 -27.02 50.04
N PRO A 34 -8.13 -25.73 50.44
CA PRO A 34 -8.24 -25.37 51.85
C PRO A 34 -9.63 -25.76 52.38
N GLU A 35 -9.69 -26.13 53.66
CA GLU A 35 -10.97 -26.29 54.35
C GLU A 35 -11.74 -24.97 54.33
N PRO A 36 -13.07 -24.99 54.17
CA PRO A 36 -13.87 -23.77 54.17
C PRO A 36 -13.70 -22.99 55.47
N THR A 37 -13.33 -21.71 55.37
CA THR A 37 -13.25 -20.82 56.53
C THR A 37 -14.66 -20.66 57.13
N PRO A 38 -14.84 -20.88 58.44
CA PRO A 38 -16.13 -20.67 59.09
C PRO A 38 -16.64 -19.23 58.90
N PRO A 39 -17.97 -19.03 58.80
CA PRO A 39 -18.53 -17.70 58.62
C PRO A 39 -18.16 -16.79 59.79
N GLY A 40 -17.66 -15.59 59.49
CA GLY A 40 -17.23 -14.59 60.47
C GLY A 40 -15.80 -14.77 61.00
N GLN A 41 -15.08 -15.83 60.62
CA GLN A 41 -13.66 -15.98 60.93
C GLN A 41 -12.79 -15.44 59.79
N MET A 42 -11.61 -14.93 60.13
CA MET A 42 -10.61 -14.53 59.14
C MET A 42 -10.00 -15.78 58.49
N GLN A 43 -9.76 -15.69 57.19
CA GLN A 43 -9.03 -16.72 56.45
C GLN A 43 -7.62 -16.86 57.04
N ARG A 44 -7.19 -18.11 57.31
CA ARG A 44 -5.85 -18.39 57.82
C ARG A 44 -4.78 -17.92 56.82
N ARG A 45 -3.60 -17.55 57.34
CA ARG A 45 -2.51 -17.06 56.49
C ARG A 45 -1.93 -18.21 55.66
N PRO A 46 -1.71 -18.05 54.34
CA PRO A 46 -1.13 -19.09 53.50
C PRO A 46 0.25 -19.58 53.94
N GLU A 47 1.02 -18.76 54.65
CA GLU A 47 2.35 -19.07 55.18
C GLU A 47 2.35 -20.15 56.28
N GLU A 48 1.21 -20.34 56.96
CA GLU A 48 1.07 -21.32 58.04
C GLU A 48 1.03 -22.75 57.49
N LEU A 49 0.74 -22.94 56.20
CA LEU A 49 0.58 -24.26 55.57
C LEU A 49 1.29 -24.30 54.21
N PRO A 50 2.54 -24.78 54.15
CA PRO A 50 3.31 -24.89 52.90
C PRO A 50 2.62 -25.68 51.78
N ASN A 51 1.68 -26.58 52.13
CA ASN A 51 0.89 -27.31 51.14
C ASN A 51 -0.13 -26.42 50.41
N LEU A 52 -0.67 -25.39 51.07
CA LEU A 52 -1.59 -24.43 50.44
C LEU A 52 -0.87 -23.48 49.48
N MET A 53 0.46 -23.37 49.56
CA MET A 53 1.28 -22.58 48.63
C MET A 53 1.57 -23.30 47.31
N LYS A 54 1.14 -24.55 47.14
CA LYS A 54 1.33 -25.32 45.91
C LYS A 54 0.19 -25.04 44.94
N TYR A 55 0.55 -24.55 43.76
CA TYR A 55 -0.37 -24.21 42.69
C TYR A 55 -0.09 -25.04 41.44
N GLU A 56 -1.17 -25.37 40.73
CA GLU A 56 -1.16 -25.95 39.40
C GLU A 56 -1.60 -24.88 38.40
N VAL A 57 -0.93 -24.81 37.25
CA VAL A 57 -1.30 -23.92 36.16
C VAL A 57 -2.49 -24.53 35.43
N VAL A 58 -3.66 -23.89 35.52
CA VAL A 58 -4.87 -24.35 34.84
C VAL A 58 -4.96 -23.75 33.44
N ASP A 59 -4.71 -22.44 33.36
CA ASP A 59 -4.79 -21.71 32.10
C ASP A 59 -3.85 -20.51 32.11
N PHE A 60 -3.55 -19.99 30.92
CA PHE A 60 -2.76 -18.77 30.78
C PHE A 60 -3.26 -17.98 29.57
N GLU A 61 -3.25 -16.65 29.68
CA GLU A 61 -3.91 -15.77 28.72
C GLU A 61 -3.34 -15.90 27.30
N SER A 62 -2.03 -16.14 27.15
CA SER A 62 -1.38 -16.33 25.85
C SER A 62 -1.74 -17.64 25.14
N LYS A 63 -2.44 -18.57 25.81
CA LYS A 63 -2.97 -19.79 25.20
C LYS A 63 -4.14 -19.47 24.26
N HIS A 64 -4.92 -18.43 24.59
CA HIS A 64 -6.09 -18.05 23.82
C HIS A 64 -5.75 -16.91 22.87
N PRO A 65 -6.09 -17.01 21.58
CA PRO A 65 -5.92 -15.88 20.68
C PRO A 65 -6.82 -14.75 21.18
N ALA A 66 -6.25 -13.56 21.35
CA ALA A 66 -7.01 -12.43 21.88
C ALA A 66 -8.30 -12.17 21.05
N GLY A 67 -8.22 -12.37 19.73
CA GLY A 67 -9.29 -12.08 18.76
C GLY A 67 -9.20 -10.68 18.12
N PRO A 68 -10.16 -10.30 17.28
CA PRO A 68 -10.27 -8.94 16.75
C PRO A 68 -10.92 -7.99 17.76
N LEU A 69 -10.55 -6.71 17.71
CA LEU A 69 -11.18 -5.62 18.47
C LEU A 69 -12.21 -4.91 17.59
N LYS A 70 -13.44 -4.76 18.07
CA LYS A 70 -14.50 -4.05 17.37
C LYS A 70 -14.34 -2.54 17.53
N VAL A 71 -14.24 -1.84 16.40
CA VAL A 71 -14.09 -0.38 16.34
C VAL A 71 -15.02 0.21 15.28
N ILE A 72 -15.32 1.50 15.43
CA ILE A 72 -16.06 2.32 14.47
C ILE A 72 -15.06 3.29 13.85
N LEU A 73 -14.91 3.30 12.54
CA LEU A 73 -14.03 4.26 11.86
C LEU A 73 -14.67 5.65 11.80
N LEU A 74 -13.90 6.68 12.12
CA LEU A 74 -14.31 8.09 12.02
C LEU A 74 -13.87 8.74 10.72
N GLU A 75 -12.91 8.16 10.02
CA GLU A 75 -12.40 8.61 8.72
C GLU A 75 -12.20 7.40 7.79
N ASP A 76 -12.03 7.66 6.50
CA ASP A 76 -11.68 6.63 5.53
C ASP A 76 -10.21 6.24 5.76
N VAL A 77 -9.96 4.99 6.15
CA VAL A 77 -8.61 4.49 6.45
C VAL A 77 -8.18 3.47 5.40
N GLU A 78 -7.07 3.78 4.72
CA GLU A 78 -6.51 2.93 3.66
C GLU A 78 -6.25 1.49 4.15
N GLY A 79 -6.80 0.52 3.42
CA GLY A 79 -6.61 -0.91 3.72
C GLY A 79 -7.39 -1.44 4.92
N VAL A 80 -8.15 -0.59 5.62
CA VAL A 80 -8.97 -1.00 6.78
C VAL A 80 -10.46 -0.90 6.46
N GLY A 81 -10.93 0.26 5.99
CA GLY A 81 -12.36 0.45 5.74
C GLY A 81 -12.78 1.91 5.56
N GLN A 82 -14.09 2.11 5.44
CA GLN A 82 -14.68 3.42 5.17
C GLN A 82 -15.21 4.08 6.45
N GLN A 83 -15.39 5.39 6.39
CA GLN A 83 -15.94 6.20 7.46
C GLN A 83 -17.32 5.66 7.91
N PHE A 84 -17.48 5.54 9.23
CA PHE A 84 -18.64 4.98 9.95
C PHE A 84 -18.91 3.49 9.70
N ASP A 85 -17.91 2.72 9.31
CA ASP A 85 -18.02 1.27 9.29
C ASP A 85 -17.62 0.65 10.63
N VAL A 86 -18.33 -0.40 11.02
CA VAL A 86 -18.08 -1.18 12.24
C VAL A 86 -17.31 -2.43 11.87
N LEU A 87 -16.06 -2.52 12.29
CA LEU A 87 -15.12 -3.53 11.82
C LEU A 87 -14.38 -4.18 12.98
N GLY A 88 -14.03 -5.46 12.81
CA GLY A 88 -13.16 -6.19 13.72
C GLY A 88 -11.71 -6.12 13.24
N VAL A 89 -10.88 -5.32 13.88
CA VAL A 89 -9.48 -5.08 13.50
C VAL A 89 -8.49 -5.75 14.45
N ASN A 90 -7.23 -5.87 14.04
CA ASN A 90 -6.17 -6.34 14.93
C ASN A 90 -6.01 -5.38 16.13
N ARG A 91 -6.00 -5.91 17.36
CA ARG A 91 -5.82 -5.14 18.61
C ARG A 91 -4.58 -4.24 18.59
N LYS A 92 -3.48 -4.69 18.01
CA LYS A 92 -2.24 -3.90 17.92
C LYS A 92 -2.48 -2.66 17.08
N LEU A 93 -2.91 -2.85 15.83
CA LEU A 93 -3.23 -1.78 14.90
C LEU A 93 -4.26 -0.80 15.48
N ALA A 94 -5.30 -1.33 16.13
CA ALA A 94 -6.33 -0.51 16.76
C ALA A 94 -5.77 0.40 17.86
N ARG A 95 -4.94 -0.13 18.76
CA ARG A 95 -4.42 0.63 19.91
C ARG A 95 -3.25 1.53 19.56
N THR A 96 -2.40 1.13 18.61
CA THR A 96 -1.19 1.88 18.26
C THR A 96 -1.46 3.00 17.26
N ASP A 97 -2.35 2.75 16.29
CA ASP A 97 -2.73 3.77 15.30
C ASP A 97 -4.17 4.20 15.56
N LEU A 98 -5.18 3.42 15.16
CA LEU A 98 -6.55 3.93 14.97
C LEU A 98 -7.14 4.70 16.17
N LEU A 99 -7.10 4.13 17.38
CA LEU A 99 -7.67 4.74 18.58
C LEU A 99 -6.80 5.89 19.09
N LEU A 100 -5.47 5.74 19.01
CA LEU A 100 -4.52 6.74 19.49
C LEU A 100 -4.53 7.99 18.62
N SER A 101 -4.58 7.81 17.29
CA SER A 101 -4.69 8.88 16.30
C SER A 101 -6.12 9.39 16.11
N ARG A 102 -7.08 8.88 16.89
CA ARG A 102 -8.52 9.24 16.84
C ARG A 102 -9.18 9.01 15.48
N LYS A 103 -8.65 8.07 14.69
CA LYS A 103 -9.26 7.63 13.43
C LYS A 103 -10.40 6.66 13.65
N ALA A 104 -10.47 6.05 14.83
CA ALA A 104 -11.55 5.15 15.21
C ALA A 104 -11.94 5.34 16.68
N VAL A 105 -13.13 4.87 17.02
CA VAL A 105 -13.68 4.80 18.37
C VAL A 105 -14.03 3.36 18.71
N TYR A 106 -14.07 3.03 20.00
CA TYR A 106 -14.60 1.74 20.44
C TYR A 106 -16.04 1.55 19.98
N ALA A 107 -16.41 0.32 19.64
CA ALA A 107 -17.80 -0.02 19.35
C ALA A 107 -18.61 -0.18 20.64
N SER A 108 -18.74 0.89 21.43
CA SER A 108 -19.59 0.90 22.63
C SER A 108 -21.08 0.99 22.22
N PRO A 109 -22.02 0.47 23.02
CA PRO A 109 -23.45 0.58 22.71
C PRO A 109 -23.92 2.03 22.50
N PHE A 110 -23.33 2.98 23.22
CA PHE A 110 -23.60 4.41 23.08
C PHE A 110 -23.09 4.95 21.74
N ASP A 111 -21.82 4.67 21.40
CA ASP A 111 -21.20 5.17 20.18
C ASP A 111 -21.87 4.58 18.93
N LEU A 112 -22.31 3.32 18.99
CA LEU A 112 -23.04 2.69 17.90
C LEU A 112 -24.33 3.45 17.55
N GLN A 113 -25.10 3.89 18.55
CA GLN A 113 -26.33 4.67 18.33
C GLN A 113 -26.01 6.07 17.81
N TYR A 114 -25.03 6.73 18.44
CA TYR A 114 -24.64 8.09 18.05
C TYR A 114 -24.14 8.14 16.60
N TYR A 115 -23.18 7.27 16.23
CA TYR A 115 -22.62 7.28 14.88
C TYR A 115 -23.57 6.71 13.83
N ALA A 116 -24.53 5.87 14.19
CA ALA A 116 -25.61 5.49 13.28
C ALA A 116 -26.46 6.70 12.87
N ALA A 117 -26.88 7.53 13.84
CA ALA A 117 -27.63 8.75 13.56
C ALA A 117 -26.82 9.77 12.72
N VAL A 118 -25.51 9.91 13.01
CA VAL A 118 -24.62 10.79 12.23
C VAL A 118 -24.43 10.27 10.79
N LYS A 119 -24.30 8.94 10.61
CA LYS A 119 -24.18 8.32 9.27
C LYS A 119 -25.42 8.55 8.43
N GLU A 120 -26.60 8.54 9.03
CA GLU A 120 -27.87 8.84 8.34
C GLU A 120 -27.93 10.30 7.90
N GLN A 121 -27.58 11.24 8.79
CA GLN A 121 -27.56 12.67 8.46
C GLN A 121 -26.59 13.00 7.31
N ARG A 122 -25.45 12.29 7.22
CA ARG A 122 -24.41 12.53 6.20
C ARG A 122 -24.46 11.57 5.02
N ARG A 123 -25.56 10.83 4.83
CA ARG A 123 -25.66 9.80 3.80
C ARG A 123 -25.37 10.34 2.39
N GLU A 124 -25.89 11.51 2.07
CA GLU A 124 -25.74 12.14 0.75
C GLU A 124 -24.29 12.56 0.48
N GLU A 125 -23.63 13.18 1.47
CA GLU A 125 -22.22 13.56 1.40
C GLU A 125 -21.31 12.34 1.24
N LEU A 126 -21.62 11.24 1.93
CA LEU A 126 -20.84 10.00 1.84
C LEU A 126 -20.99 9.33 0.48
N ALA A 127 -22.16 9.45 -0.15
CA ALA A 127 -22.43 8.90 -1.48
C ALA A 127 -21.79 9.72 -2.63
N SER A 128 -21.62 11.03 -2.44
CA SER A 128 -21.00 11.89 -3.45
C SER A 128 -19.49 11.62 -3.61
N ARG A 129 -18.80 11.32 -2.49
CA ARG A 129 -17.37 11.03 -2.45
C ARG A 129 -16.97 9.86 -3.37
N VAL A 130 -15.89 10.04 -4.12
CA VAL A 130 -15.31 8.98 -4.95
C VAL A 130 -14.49 8.06 -4.04
N ARG A 131 -14.99 6.86 -3.80
CA ARG A 131 -14.30 5.84 -2.99
C ARG A 131 -13.55 4.89 -3.90
N ILE A 132 -12.23 4.98 -3.88
CA ILE A 132 -11.34 4.09 -4.64
C ILE A 132 -11.01 2.88 -3.77
N PRO A 133 -11.26 1.65 -4.23
CA PRO A 133 -10.85 0.47 -3.47
C PRO A 133 -9.33 0.43 -3.27
N TYR A 134 -8.91 -0.04 -2.09
CA TYR A 134 -7.51 0.00 -1.67
C TYR A 134 -6.56 -0.74 -2.61
N ASP A 135 -6.99 -1.88 -3.16
CA ASP A 135 -6.18 -2.68 -4.08
C ASP A 135 -5.81 -1.89 -5.34
N TYR A 136 -6.73 -1.08 -5.87
CA TYR A 136 -6.43 -0.20 -7.01
C TYR A 136 -5.41 0.88 -6.65
N LEU A 137 -5.52 1.47 -5.45
CA LEU A 137 -4.57 2.48 -5.00
C LEU A 137 -3.17 1.90 -4.82
N LEU A 138 -3.06 0.68 -4.29
CA LEU A 138 -1.80 -0.03 -4.14
C LEU A 138 -1.16 -0.34 -5.50
N VAL A 139 -1.94 -0.89 -6.42
CA VAL A 139 -1.50 -1.18 -7.80
C VAL A 139 -1.11 0.11 -8.51
N GLY A 140 -1.90 1.17 -8.42
CA GLY A 140 -1.61 2.48 -9.01
C GLY A 140 -0.31 3.07 -8.50
N ARG A 141 -0.09 3.07 -7.18
CA ARG A 141 1.17 3.54 -6.57
C ARG A 141 2.38 2.73 -7.03
N HIS A 142 2.22 1.43 -7.25
CA HIS A 142 3.29 0.58 -7.76
C HIS A 142 3.59 0.88 -9.23
N LEU A 143 2.56 0.94 -10.08
CA LEU A 143 2.67 1.27 -11.50
C LEU A 143 3.25 2.67 -11.74
N LEU A 144 2.82 3.68 -11.00
CA LEU A 144 3.35 5.05 -11.10
C LEU A 144 4.84 5.15 -10.78
N LYS A 145 5.34 4.30 -9.87
CA LYS A 145 6.75 4.30 -9.48
C LYS A 145 7.65 3.70 -10.56
N MET A 146 7.09 2.90 -11.47
CA MET A 146 7.84 2.21 -12.50
C MET A 146 8.01 3.08 -13.74
N VAL A 147 9.26 3.14 -14.20
CA VAL A 147 9.62 3.68 -15.52
C VAL A 147 10.00 2.48 -16.37
N VAL A 148 9.22 2.19 -17.40
CA VAL A 148 9.38 0.96 -18.19
C VAL A 148 10.39 1.21 -19.31
N PRO A 149 11.52 0.47 -19.38
CA PRO A 149 12.40 0.54 -20.54
C PRO A 149 11.72 -0.15 -21.73
N ILE A 150 11.50 0.59 -22.80
CA ILE A 150 10.93 0.09 -24.05
C ILE A 150 12.08 -0.18 -24.99
N HIS A 151 12.36 -1.47 -25.19
CA HIS A 151 13.45 -1.91 -26.03
C HIS A 151 13.06 -1.89 -27.50
N VAL A 152 13.81 -1.16 -28.31
CA VAL A 152 13.56 -0.97 -29.74
C VAL A 152 14.81 -1.29 -30.56
N SER A 153 14.66 -1.71 -31.81
CA SER A 153 15.81 -2.05 -32.67
C SER A 153 16.53 -0.79 -33.17
N MET A 154 17.85 -0.80 -33.27
CA MET A 154 18.57 0.24 -34.06
C MET A 154 18.57 -0.03 -35.55
N ASP A 155 18.71 -1.30 -35.93
CA ASP A 155 18.92 -1.66 -37.33
C ASP A 155 17.61 -1.73 -38.14
N ASN A 156 16.52 -2.17 -37.50
CA ASN A 156 15.22 -2.30 -38.14
C ASN A 156 14.30 -1.11 -37.84
N PRO A 157 13.50 -0.64 -38.81
CA PRO A 157 12.49 0.38 -38.56
C PRO A 157 11.39 -0.16 -37.65
N TRP A 158 10.92 0.69 -36.74
CA TRP A 158 9.90 0.34 -35.77
C TRP A 158 8.94 1.50 -35.53
N THR A 159 7.73 1.14 -35.12
CA THR A 159 6.66 2.05 -34.69
C THR A 159 6.14 1.56 -33.37
N ILE A 160 6.03 2.44 -32.37
CA ILE A 160 5.60 2.03 -31.03
C ILE A 160 4.13 1.63 -31.06
N GLU A 161 3.89 0.34 -30.81
CA GLU A 161 2.56 -0.25 -30.68
C GLU A 161 2.37 -0.79 -29.26
N SER A 162 1.11 -0.97 -28.84
CA SER A 162 0.74 -1.59 -27.56
C SER A 162 1.42 -2.95 -27.33
N SER A 163 1.68 -3.73 -28.39
CA SER A 163 2.36 -5.03 -28.35
C SER A 163 3.80 -4.93 -27.81
N MET A 164 4.54 -3.90 -28.22
CA MET A 164 5.91 -3.64 -27.76
C MET A 164 5.94 -3.21 -26.28
N ILE A 165 5.00 -2.36 -25.89
CA ILE A 165 4.86 -1.91 -24.50
C ILE A 165 4.46 -3.08 -23.61
N ARG A 166 3.58 -3.97 -24.07
CA ARG A 166 3.24 -5.21 -23.34
C ARG A 166 4.46 -6.09 -23.11
N CYS A 167 5.28 -6.32 -24.14
CA CYS A 167 6.51 -7.10 -23.99
C CYS A 167 7.46 -6.46 -22.97
N SER A 168 7.59 -5.13 -23.00
CA SER A 168 8.43 -4.36 -22.09
C SER A 168 7.90 -4.40 -20.65
N LEU A 169 6.58 -4.29 -20.45
CA LEU A 169 5.92 -4.46 -19.15
C LEU A 169 6.12 -5.86 -18.59
N ARG A 170 6.07 -6.88 -19.45
CA ARG A 170 6.32 -8.27 -19.06
C ARG A 170 7.76 -8.48 -18.60
N GLN A 171 8.74 -7.87 -19.28
CA GLN A 171 10.14 -7.86 -18.83
C GLN A 171 10.31 -7.15 -17.49
N ALA A 172 9.52 -6.10 -17.22
CA ALA A 172 9.45 -5.45 -15.91
C ALA A 172 8.67 -6.24 -14.84
N GLY A 173 8.14 -7.43 -15.17
CA GLY A 173 7.42 -8.31 -14.24
C GLY A 173 5.92 -8.05 -14.13
N VAL A 174 5.33 -7.29 -15.05
CA VAL A 174 3.90 -6.95 -15.07
C VAL A 174 3.22 -7.60 -16.29
N ASP A 175 2.30 -8.54 -16.06
CA ASP A 175 1.53 -9.17 -17.14
C ASP A 175 0.19 -8.46 -17.33
N ILE A 176 -0.08 -7.99 -18.55
CA ILE A 176 -1.24 -7.17 -18.91
C ILE A 176 -1.83 -7.66 -20.25
N VAL A 177 -3.14 -7.45 -20.44
CA VAL A 177 -3.88 -7.72 -21.69
C VAL A 177 -3.76 -6.52 -22.64
N ASP A 178 -3.65 -6.77 -23.95
CA ASP A 178 -3.45 -5.70 -24.96
C ASP A 178 -4.50 -4.58 -24.88
N ASP A 179 -5.76 -4.94 -24.63
CA ASP A 179 -6.90 -4.00 -24.54
C ASP A 179 -6.82 -3.01 -23.38
N ALA A 180 -5.90 -3.21 -22.44
CA ALA A 180 -5.71 -2.33 -21.30
C ALA A 180 -4.63 -1.26 -21.51
N ILE A 181 -3.89 -1.32 -22.63
CA ILE A 181 -2.78 -0.41 -22.93
C ILE A 181 -3.21 0.60 -23.98
N PHE A 182 -3.16 1.88 -23.62
CA PHE A 182 -3.52 2.99 -24.49
C PHE A 182 -2.28 3.86 -24.74
N VAL A 183 -1.87 3.92 -26.00
CA VAL A 183 -0.71 4.68 -26.49
C VAL A 183 -1.20 5.94 -27.19
N ASP A 184 -0.39 6.99 -27.20
CA ASP A 184 -0.70 8.19 -27.97
C ASP A 184 -0.88 7.87 -29.46
N SER A 185 -1.79 8.62 -30.09
CA SER A 185 -2.03 8.64 -31.52
C SER A 185 -0.84 9.14 -32.34
N GLU A 186 0.06 9.92 -31.73
CA GLU A 186 1.29 10.36 -32.36
C GLU A 186 2.25 9.17 -32.55
N LYS A 187 2.27 8.63 -33.77
CA LYS A 187 3.10 7.46 -34.13
C LYS A 187 4.58 7.80 -34.05
N ILE A 188 5.18 7.52 -32.89
CA ILE A 188 6.63 7.60 -32.71
C ILE A 188 7.28 6.48 -33.53
N SER A 189 8.08 6.89 -34.51
CA SER A 189 8.74 5.99 -35.46
C SER A 189 10.26 6.20 -35.41
N GLY A 190 11.00 5.10 -35.50
CA GLY A 190 12.45 5.08 -35.58
C GLY A 190 12.94 4.34 -36.84
N PRO A 191 14.26 4.14 -37.00
CA PRO A 191 15.30 4.22 -35.96
C PRO A 191 16.01 5.58 -35.98
N ASN A 192 15.80 6.38 -34.91
CA ASN A 192 16.44 7.69 -34.74
C ASN A 192 17.20 7.71 -33.42
N PHE A 193 18.51 7.91 -33.47
CA PHE A 193 19.36 7.96 -32.28
C PHE A 193 18.97 9.07 -31.29
N GLU A 194 18.43 10.18 -31.79
CA GLU A 194 17.94 11.31 -30.98
C GLU A 194 16.78 10.92 -30.05
N MET A 195 16.12 9.80 -30.33
CA MET A 195 15.00 9.29 -29.54
C MET A 195 15.46 8.42 -28.37
N GLU A 196 16.76 8.16 -28.24
CA GLU A 196 17.31 7.39 -27.13
C GLU A 196 17.07 8.10 -25.79
N ALA A 197 16.70 7.32 -24.77
CA ALA A 197 16.31 7.79 -23.45
C ALA A 197 15.11 8.77 -23.43
N ARG A 198 14.41 8.96 -24.56
CA ARG A 198 13.21 9.79 -24.63
C ARG A 198 12.10 9.16 -23.78
N LEU A 199 11.44 9.99 -22.99
CA LEU A 199 10.29 9.58 -22.20
C LEU A 199 9.03 9.64 -23.05
N ILE A 200 8.19 8.62 -22.92
CA ILE A 200 6.87 8.52 -23.55
C ILE A 200 5.85 8.28 -22.44
N ARG A 201 4.68 8.90 -22.56
CA ARG A 201 3.54 8.56 -21.72
C ARG A 201 2.64 7.56 -22.42
N PHE A 202 2.23 6.54 -21.67
CA PHE A 202 1.16 5.65 -22.05
C PHE A 202 0.24 5.43 -20.84
N TYR A 203 -0.99 5.02 -21.09
CA TYR A 203 -1.98 4.78 -20.05
C TYR A 203 -2.26 3.29 -19.93
N VAL A 204 -2.36 2.82 -18.69
CA VAL A 204 -2.79 1.46 -18.39
C VAL A 204 -4.09 1.52 -17.62
N VAL A 205 -5.08 0.76 -18.07
CA VAL A 205 -6.39 0.69 -17.43
C VAL A 205 -6.53 -0.61 -16.65
N VAL A 206 -6.65 -0.49 -15.33
CA VAL A 206 -6.88 -1.61 -14.42
C VAL A 206 -8.38 -1.82 -14.27
N CYS A 207 -8.84 -3.04 -14.56
CA CYS A 207 -10.24 -3.48 -14.45
C CYS A 207 -11.27 -2.57 -15.12
N LYS A 208 -10.92 -1.91 -16.25
CA LYS A 208 -11.82 -1.00 -16.99
C LYS A 208 -12.37 0.19 -16.18
N GLN A 209 -11.74 0.51 -15.05
CA GLN A 209 -12.19 1.55 -14.11
C GLN A 209 -11.09 2.51 -13.70
N TYR A 210 -9.87 2.00 -13.50
CA TYR A 210 -8.78 2.77 -12.93
C TYR A 210 -7.69 3.03 -13.96
N VAL A 211 -7.55 4.29 -14.39
CA VAL A 211 -6.57 4.73 -15.39
C VAL A 211 -5.31 5.19 -14.68
N VAL A 212 -4.19 4.56 -15.01
CA VAL A 212 -2.88 4.89 -14.44
C VAL A 212 -1.98 5.47 -15.54
N PRO A 213 -1.49 6.71 -15.40
CA PRO A 213 -0.48 7.27 -16.30
C PRO A 213 0.87 6.62 -15.99
N MET A 214 1.44 5.90 -16.94
CA MET A 214 2.77 5.32 -16.83
C MET A 214 3.76 6.03 -17.74
N LEU A 215 5.05 5.83 -17.45
CA LEU A 215 6.15 6.38 -18.22
C LEU A 215 6.98 5.26 -18.82
N GLY A 216 7.19 5.34 -20.12
CA GLY A 216 8.12 4.52 -20.88
C GLY A 216 9.38 5.31 -21.20
N ARG A 217 10.54 4.65 -21.19
CA ARG A 217 11.80 5.21 -21.67
C ARG A 217 12.25 4.39 -22.86
N ILE A 218 12.49 5.02 -24.01
CA ILE A 218 13.00 4.31 -25.19
C ILE A 218 14.46 3.93 -24.94
N SER A 219 14.78 2.67 -25.21
CA SER A 219 16.14 2.14 -25.15
C SER A 219 16.43 1.30 -26.39
N HIS A 220 17.37 1.77 -27.19
CA HIS A 220 17.78 1.10 -28.41
C HIS A 220 18.66 -0.12 -28.13
N ILE A 221 18.36 -1.24 -28.78
CA ILE A 221 19.15 -2.47 -28.78
C ILE A 221 19.67 -2.72 -30.19
N SER A 222 20.93 -3.14 -30.28
CA SER A 222 21.50 -3.77 -31.48
C SER A 222 22.21 -5.06 -31.06
N ALA A 223 22.37 -5.98 -32.01
CA ALA A 223 23.16 -7.19 -31.85
C ALA A 223 24.67 -6.90 -31.80
N ASP A 224 25.10 -5.75 -32.34
CA ASP A 224 26.48 -5.30 -32.26
C ASP A 224 26.70 -4.55 -30.94
N ASP A 225 27.42 -5.16 -29.99
CA ASP A 225 27.78 -4.54 -28.70
C ASP A 225 28.49 -3.19 -28.86
N SER A 226 29.20 -2.98 -29.97
CA SER A 226 29.92 -1.73 -30.28
C SER A 226 28.98 -0.54 -30.53
N LYS A 227 27.73 -0.80 -30.92
CA LYS A 227 26.74 0.24 -31.19
C LYS A 227 25.86 0.53 -29.98
N GLN A 228 25.82 -0.36 -28.99
CA GLN A 228 24.97 -0.20 -27.81
C GLN A 228 25.41 1.00 -26.98
N VAL A 229 24.48 1.91 -26.71
CA VAL A 229 24.71 3.01 -25.79
C VAL A 229 24.22 2.61 -24.41
N LEU A 230 25.15 2.48 -23.48
CA LEU A 230 24.87 2.15 -22.10
C LEU A 230 24.31 3.38 -21.38
N TYR A 231 23.01 3.60 -21.48
CA TYR A 231 22.32 4.46 -20.53
C TYR A 231 22.10 3.71 -19.22
N PRO A 232 22.28 4.36 -18.06
CA PRO A 232 21.97 3.72 -16.80
C PRO A 232 20.47 3.36 -16.80
N GLU A 233 20.17 2.06 -16.81
CA GLU A 233 18.83 1.47 -16.66
C GLU A 233 18.17 1.80 -15.32
N ALA A 234 18.83 2.62 -14.49
CA ALA A 234 18.34 3.02 -13.20
C ALA A 234 16.91 3.56 -13.33
N SER A 235 15.99 2.83 -12.70
CA SER A 235 14.58 3.14 -12.49
C SER A 235 14.39 4.35 -11.58
N LYS A 236 15.16 5.41 -11.81
CA LYS A 236 14.98 6.69 -11.14
C LYS A 236 13.74 7.32 -11.73
N LEU A 237 12.80 7.67 -10.86
CA LEU A 237 11.68 8.50 -11.21
C LEU A 237 12.20 9.80 -11.86
N PRO A 238 11.74 10.15 -13.06
CA PRO A 238 12.22 11.33 -13.75
C PRO A 238 11.83 12.58 -12.98
N THR A 239 12.74 13.55 -12.95
CA THR A 239 12.48 14.83 -12.29
C THR A 239 11.49 15.66 -13.13
N GLU A 240 10.71 16.55 -12.52
CA GLU A 240 9.79 17.45 -13.23
C GLU A 240 10.46 18.21 -14.39
N LYS A 241 11.72 18.61 -14.22
CA LYS A 241 12.53 19.26 -15.26
C LYS A 241 12.81 18.35 -16.45
N GLU A 242 12.97 17.05 -16.24
CA GLU A 242 13.19 16.07 -17.30
C GLU A 242 11.89 15.78 -18.05
N LEU A 243 10.77 15.70 -17.32
CA LEU A 243 9.44 15.57 -17.92
C LEU A 243 9.11 16.77 -18.81
N ALA A 244 9.40 17.99 -18.34
CA ALA A 244 9.17 19.22 -19.09
C ALA A 244 9.97 19.29 -20.41
N LYS A 245 11.19 18.72 -20.46
CA LYS A 245 11.99 18.65 -21.71
C LYS A 245 11.29 17.89 -22.82
N TYR A 246 10.48 16.90 -22.46
CA TYR A 246 9.76 16.05 -23.41
C TYR A 246 8.28 16.45 -23.56
N GLY A 247 7.87 17.61 -23.00
CA GLY A 247 6.48 18.08 -23.05
C GLY A 247 5.51 17.26 -22.20
N ILE A 248 6.02 16.51 -21.22
CA ILE A 248 5.24 15.63 -20.35
C ILE A 248 4.99 16.37 -19.02
N SER A 249 3.72 16.47 -18.59
CA SER A 249 3.36 17.02 -17.27
C SER A 249 3.25 15.92 -16.22
N VAL A 250 3.20 16.27 -14.93
CA VAL A 250 2.83 15.31 -13.88
C VAL A 250 1.31 15.09 -13.95
N GLU A 251 0.86 13.84 -13.86
CA GLU A 251 -0.56 13.48 -13.87
C GLU A 251 -0.87 12.50 -12.76
N GLU A 252 -2.07 12.63 -12.19
CA GLU A 252 -2.58 11.70 -11.20
C GLU A 252 -3.47 10.63 -11.84
N PRO A 253 -3.49 9.40 -11.30
CA PRO A 253 -4.44 8.38 -11.71
C PRO A 253 -5.89 8.85 -11.64
N TYR A 254 -6.73 8.23 -12.45
CA TYR A 254 -8.16 8.50 -12.47
C TYR A 254 -8.95 7.24 -12.13
N TYR A 255 -9.98 7.37 -11.31
CA TYR A 255 -10.91 6.29 -11.02
C TYR A 255 -12.31 6.65 -11.52
N HIS A 256 -12.86 5.81 -12.39
CA HIS A 256 -14.22 5.92 -12.86
C HIS A 256 -15.16 5.11 -11.94
N LYS A 257 -16.34 5.68 -11.62
CA LYS A 257 -17.30 5.03 -10.71
C LYS A 257 -17.91 3.77 -11.33
N THR A 258 -18.07 3.74 -12.65
CA THR A 258 -18.61 2.61 -13.42
C THR A 258 -17.52 1.97 -14.29
N PRO A 259 -17.59 0.66 -14.59
CA PRO A 259 -16.64 -0.01 -15.48
C PRO A 259 -17.00 0.23 -16.95
N GLU A 260 -16.69 1.42 -17.46
CA GLU A 260 -17.04 1.83 -18.84
C GLU A 260 -15.84 1.98 -19.77
N ILE A 261 -14.62 1.88 -19.24
CA ILE A 261 -13.40 2.14 -20.02
C ILE A 261 -13.06 0.88 -20.84
N GLY A 262 -13.63 0.79 -22.05
CA GLY A 262 -13.36 -0.23 -23.05
C GLY A 262 -12.54 0.30 -24.23
N GLN A 263 -12.45 -0.49 -25.31
CA GLN A 263 -11.72 -0.14 -26.53
C GLN A 263 -12.28 1.09 -27.26
N ASP A 264 -13.58 1.36 -27.12
CA ASP A 264 -14.26 2.49 -27.79
C ASP A 264 -14.05 3.82 -27.06
N PHE A 265 -13.52 3.80 -25.84
CA PHE A 265 -13.26 5.00 -25.06
C PHE A 265 -11.86 5.52 -25.35
N ASP A 266 -11.76 6.72 -25.91
CA ASP A 266 -10.47 7.38 -26.10
C ASP A 266 -9.93 7.92 -24.76
N VAL A 267 -9.22 7.04 -24.05
CA VAL A 267 -8.56 7.34 -22.78
C VAL A 267 -7.58 8.51 -22.92
N PHE A 268 -6.89 8.61 -24.07
CA PHE A 268 -5.85 9.60 -24.28
C PHE A 268 -6.46 11.00 -24.43
N ALA A 269 -7.49 11.15 -25.26
CA ALA A 269 -8.23 12.40 -25.39
C ALA A 269 -8.84 12.84 -24.05
N PHE A 270 -9.46 11.91 -23.31
CA PHE A 270 -10.05 12.21 -22.00
C PHE A 270 -9.01 12.74 -21.00
N MET A 271 -7.87 12.05 -20.87
CA MET A 271 -6.80 12.48 -19.96
C MET A 271 -6.16 13.79 -20.41
N LYS A 272 -6.05 14.05 -21.72
CA LYS A 272 -5.56 15.32 -22.27
C LYS A 272 -6.51 16.48 -21.95
N THR A 273 -7.82 16.29 -22.09
CA THR A 273 -8.82 17.30 -21.70
C THR A 273 -8.73 17.59 -20.20
N ARG A 274 -8.58 16.55 -19.36
CA ARG A 274 -8.41 16.72 -17.91
C ARG A 274 -7.16 17.53 -17.57
N ARG A 275 -6.03 17.26 -18.26
CA ARG A 275 -4.79 18.03 -18.12
C ARG A 275 -5.00 19.51 -18.45
N GLN A 276 -5.74 19.82 -19.51
CA GLN A 276 -6.01 21.19 -19.92
C GLN A 276 -6.98 21.90 -18.98
N GLY A 277 -8.00 21.19 -18.45
CA GLY A 277 -8.91 21.72 -17.44
C GLY A 277 -8.21 22.06 -16.13
N ALA A 278 -7.28 21.22 -15.67
CA ALA A 278 -6.52 21.45 -14.45
C ALA A 278 -5.53 22.63 -14.52
N ASN A 279 -5.16 23.09 -15.72
CA ASN A 279 -4.32 24.27 -15.90
C ASN A 279 -5.11 25.60 -15.94
N ASN A 280 -6.45 25.53 -16.00
CA ASN A 280 -7.34 26.69 -16.10
C ASN A 280 -8.10 27.00 -14.79
N GLU A 281 -7.92 26.19 -13.74
CA GLU A 281 -8.38 26.44 -12.37
C GLU A 281 -7.20 26.87 -11.48
#